data_AF-A0A1B0FKV7-F1
#
_entry.id   AF-A0A1B0FKV7-F1
#
_cell.length_a   1.000
_cell.length_b   1.000
_cell.length_c   1.000
_cell.angle_alpha   90.00
_cell.angle_beta   90.00
_cell.angle_gamma   90.00
#
_symmetry.space_group_name_H-M   'P 1'
#
loop_
_entity.id
_entity.type
_entity.pdbx_description
1 polymer ?
#
loop_
_entity_poly.entity_id
_entity_poly.type
_entity_poly.pdbx_seq_one_letter_code
_entity_poly.pdbx_strand_id
1 'polypeptide(L)'
;MALAQRFVRNLILQPCKLRYSSYLSSKGVQPLEKYPEVEIVENPPEWKYVERLLPKVVIPRPLQKVEYPSGWKPPTVDLRNIDQFKYYVARTKNYMLPVYLKQTFRGQRRVTVIRRIQGNLWELEREIRELVEGARNGRVCATRVNEMSGQVQIHGDYVDIIREYLKSKGY
;
A
#
# COMPACT_ATOMS: atom_id res chain seq x y z
N MET A 1 -21.34 -49.29 -46.82
CA MET A 1 -21.68 -48.16 -45.91
C MET A 1 -21.01 -48.24 -44.53
N ALA A 2 -20.84 -49.42 -43.90
CA ALA A 2 -20.28 -49.55 -42.54
C ALA A 2 -18.75 -49.28 -42.39
N LEU A 3 -17.97 -49.48 -43.47
CA LEU A 3 -16.52 -49.23 -43.46
C LEU A 3 -16.17 -47.73 -43.42
N ALA A 4 -16.93 -46.90 -44.13
CA ALA A 4 -16.74 -45.44 -44.14
C ALA A 4 -17.04 -44.81 -42.76
N GLN A 5 -18.09 -45.29 -42.07
CA GLN A 5 -18.45 -44.80 -40.72
C GLN A 5 -17.42 -45.20 -39.64
N ARG A 6 -16.74 -46.34 -39.78
CA ARG A 6 -15.64 -46.74 -38.87
C ARG A 6 -14.39 -45.89 -39.07
N PHE A 7 -14.07 -45.51 -40.30
CA PHE A 7 -12.91 -44.66 -40.60
C PHE A 7 -13.09 -43.24 -40.03
N VAL A 8 -14.29 -42.68 -40.18
CA VAL A 8 -14.64 -41.35 -39.63
C VAL A 8 -14.66 -41.35 -38.10
N ARG A 9 -15.14 -42.43 -37.45
CA ARG A 9 -15.09 -42.56 -35.97
C ARG A 9 -13.66 -42.63 -35.41
N ASN A 10 -12.72 -43.26 -36.11
CA ASN A 10 -11.32 -43.35 -35.67
C ASN A 10 -10.54 -42.04 -35.82
N LEU A 11 -10.97 -41.14 -36.70
CA LEU A 11 -10.39 -39.79 -36.83
C LEU A 11 -10.90 -38.83 -35.75
N ILE A 12 -12.15 -38.98 -35.31
CA ILE A 12 -12.79 -38.09 -34.32
C ILE A 12 -12.38 -38.44 -32.88
N LEU A 13 -11.92 -39.68 -32.63
CA LEU A 13 -11.55 -40.19 -31.30
C LEU A 13 -10.05 -40.51 -31.18
N GLN A 14 -9.17 -39.70 -31.76
CA GLN A 14 -7.80 -39.68 -31.27
C GLN A 14 -7.72 -38.69 -30.09
N PRO A 15 -7.70 -39.16 -28.83
CA PRO A 15 -7.38 -38.26 -27.73
C PRO A 15 -6.01 -37.67 -28.01
N CYS A 16 -5.87 -36.35 -27.99
CA CYS A 16 -4.56 -35.70 -28.01
C CYS A 16 -3.72 -36.28 -26.87
N LYS A 17 -2.83 -37.23 -27.18
CA LYS A 17 -1.97 -37.91 -26.20
C LYS A 17 -0.94 -36.97 -25.57
N LEU A 18 -0.87 -35.73 -26.04
CA LEU A 18 0.04 -34.70 -25.57
C LEU A 18 -0.68 -33.79 -24.58
N ARG A 19 -0.26 -33.87 -23.32
CA ARG A 19 -0.70 -32.95 -22.28
C ARG A 19 0.11 -31.66 -22.39
N TYR A 20 -0.38 -30.70 -23.19
CA TYR A 20 0.29 -29.43 -23.53
C TYR A 20 0.77 -28.56 -22.34
N SER A 21 0.38 -28.90 -21.11
CA SER A 21 0.87 -28.26 -19.88
C SER A 21 2.12 -28.90 -19.27
N SER A 22 2.66 -29.99 -19.84
CA SER A 22 3.81 -30.72 -19.29
C SER A 22 5.09 -30.50 -20.09
N TYR A 23 6.19 -30.18 -19.39
CA TYR A 23 7.52 -29.98 -20.01
C TYR A 23 7.97 -31.19 -20.85
N LEU A 24 7.72 -32.40 -20.37
CA LEU A 24 8.09 -33.65 -21.06
C LEU A 24 7.34 -33.87 -22.40
N SER A 25 6.21 -33.18 -22.59
CA SER A 25 5.45 -33.23 -23.85
C SER A 25 5.86 -32.14 -24.86
N SER A 26 6.72 -31.21 -24.45
CA SER A 26 7.22 -30.16 -25.34
C SER A 26 8.23 -30.73 -26.33
N LYS A 27 8.31 -30.13 -27.52
CA LYS A 27 9.32 -30.52 -28.51
C LYS A 27 10.70 -30.16 -27.94
N GLY A 28 11.63 -31.11 -27.95
CA GLY A 28 13.01 -30.85 -27.53
C GLY A 28 13.66 -29.75 -28.38
N VAL A 29 14.56 -28.99 -27.77
CA VAL A 29 15.32 -27.91 -28.42
C VAL A 29 16.03 -28.47 -29.66
N GLN A 30 15.80 -27.84 -30.81
CA GLN A 30 16.37 -28.22 -32.10
C GLN A 30 17.65 -27.42 -32.38
N PRO A 31 18.44 -27.79 -33.40
CA PRO A 31 19.52 -26.92 -33.89
C PRO A 31 18.98 -25.58 -34.40
N LEU A 32 19.79 -24.52 -34.26
CA LEU A 32 19.40 -23.12 -34.51
C LEU A 32 18.82 -22.89 -35.91
N GLU A 33 19.37 -23.58 -36.91
CA GLU A 33 18.96 -23.52 -38.33
C GLU A 33 17.48 -23.86 -38.57
N LYS A 34 16.84 -24.62 -37.66
CA LYS A 34 15.42 -24.98 -37.78
C LYS A 34 14.47 -23.91 -37.22
N TYR A 35 14.99 -22.91 -36.51
CA TYR A 35 14.20 -21.80 -35.99
C TYR A 35 14.16 -20.66 -37.01
N PRO A 36 13.08 -19.85 -37.01
CA PRO A 36 13.03 -18.67 -37.86
C PRO A 36 14.16 -17.70 -37.48
N GLU A 37 14.66 -16.98 -38.48
CA GLU A 37 15.61 -15.90 -38.27
C GLU A 37 14.98 -14.81 -37.40
N VAL A 38 15.74 -14.30 -36.43
CA VAL A 38 15.30 -13.26 -35.50
C VAL A 38 16.18 -12.04 -35.71
N GLU A 39 15.57 -10.91 -36.01
CA GLU A 39 16.27 -9.62 -36.08
C GLU A 39 16.36 -9.00 -34.68
N ILE A 40 17.59 -8.70 -34.25
CA ILE A 40 17.82 -8.00 -32.98
C ILE A 40 17.79 -6.51 -33.29
N VAL A 41 16.65 -5.88 -33.00
CA VAL A 41 16.49 -4.43 -33.16
C VAL A 41 16.85 -3.74 -31.85
N GLU A 42 17.79 -2.81 -31.90
CA GLU A 42 18.11 -1.96 -30.75
C GLU A 42 17.06 -0.84 -30.61
N ASN A 43 16.46 -0.71 -29.43
CA ASN A 43 15.47 0.32 -29.07
C ASN A 43 14.20 0.37 -29.97
N PRO A 44 13.43 -0.72 -30.09
CA PRO A 44 12.21 -0.72 -30.88
C PRO A 44 11.14 0.19 -30.25
N PRO A 45 10.25 0.84 -31.05
CA PRO A 45 9.17 1.69 -30.53
C PRO A 45 8.20 0.93 -29.62
N GLU A 46 8.12 -0.39 -29.78
CA GLU A 46 7.31 -1.30 -28.98
C GLU A 46 7.85 -1.48 -27.54
N TRP A 47 9.13 -1.19 -27.29
CA TRP A 47 9.74 -1.33 -25.96
C TRP A 47 9.06 -0.46 -24.89
N LYS A 48 8.38 0.61 -25.30
CA LYS A 48 7.52 1.44 -24.45
C LYS A 48 6.47 0.62 -23.68
N TYR A 49 5.99 -0.48 -24.24
CA TYR A 49 5.03 -1.36 -23.56
C TYR A 49 5.70 -2.17 -22.44
N VAL A 50 6.96 -2.58 -22.64
CA VAL A 50 7.75 -3.25 -21.61
C VAL A 50 8.09 -2.28 -20.47
N GLU A 51 8.50 -1.05 -20.80
CA GLU A 51 8.80 -0.02 -19.81
C GLU A 51 7.60 0.30 -18.90
N ARG A 52 6.37 0.27 -19.43
CA ARG A 52 5.14 0.47 -18.64
C ARG A 52 4.90 -0.61 -17.61
N LEU A 53 5.40 -1.83 -17.85
CA LEU A 53 5.26 -2.96 -16.93
C LEU A 53 6.27 -2.91 -15.79
N LEU A 54 7.36 -2.14 -15.94
CA LEU A 54 8.37 -2.01 -14.91
C LEU A 54 7.83 -1.20 -13.70
N PRO A 55 8.08 -1.66 -12.47
CA PRO A 55 7.65 -0.95 -11.28
C PRO A 55 8.48 0.32 -11.06
N LYS A 56 7.85 1.35 -10.50
CA LYS A 56 8.56 2.56 -10.06
C LYS A 56 9.33 2.26 -8.77
N VAL A 57 10.63 2.55 -8.77
CA VAL A 57 11.49 2.38 -7.58
C VAL A 57 11.15 3.40 -6.49
N VAL A 58 10.81 4.63 -6.89
CA VAL A 58 10.52 5.75 -5.99
C VAL A 58 9.03 6.03 -5.96
N ILE A 59 8.49 6.29 -4.77
CA ILE A 59 7.08 6.65 -4.60
C ILE A 59 6.84 8.03 -5.24
N PRO A 60 5.88 8.14 -6.17
CA PRO A 60 5.62 9.41 -6.84
C PRO A 60 5.03 10.43 -5.85
N ARG A 61 5.41 11.69 -6.02
CA ARG A 61 4.83 12.79 -5.25
C ARG A 61 3.36 13.00 -5.65
N PRO A 62 2.46 13.28 -4.70
CA PRO A 62 1.07 13.56 -5.00
C PRO A 62 0.95 14.84 -5.82
N LEU A 63 0.05 14.83 -6.80
CA LEU A 63 -0.26 16.01 -7.61
C LEU A 63 -1.09 16.98 -6.78
N GLN A 64 -0.74 18.27 -6.83
CA GLN A 64 -1.51 19.32 -6.18
C GLN A 64 -2.85 19.52 -6.90
N LYS A 65 -3.94 19.35 -6.16
CA LYS A 65 -5.32 19.57 -6.61
C LYS A 65 -6.03 20.46 -5.60
N VAL A 66 -7.05 21.18 -6.08
CA VAL A 66 -7.93 21.99 -5.22
C VAL A 66 -8.70 21.09 -4.26
N GLU A 67 -9.23 19.98 -4.76
CA GLU A 67 -9.99 19.01 -3.97
C GLU A 67 -9.50 17.59 -4.20
N TYR A 68 -9.57 16.79 -3.13
CA TYR A 68 -9.23 15.37 -3.14
C TYR A 68 -10.44 14.55 -2.68
N PRO A 69 -11.09 13.78 -3.57
CA PRO A 69 -12.31 13.04 -3.23
C PRO A 69 -12.08 11.91 -2.23
N SER A 70 -10.84 11.43 -2.07
CA SER A 70 -10.47 10.39 -1.10
C SER A 70 -10.40 10.89 0.36
N GLY A 71 -10.63 12.18 0.60
CA GLY A 71 -10.46 12.80 1.92
C GLY A 71 -9.00 12.93 2.38
N TRP A 72 -8.04 12.65 1.49
CA TRP A 72 -6.63 12.95 1.72
C TRP A 72 -6.40 14.46 1.62
N LYS A 73 -5.58 15.01 2.51
CA LYS A 73 -5.17 16.42 2.47
C LYS A 73 -3.64 16.49 2.57
N PRO A 74 -2.97 17.27 1.70
CA PRO A 74 -1.55 17.54 1.84
C PRO A 74 -1.28 18.29 3.15
N PRO A 75 -0.08 18.15 3.74
CA PRO A 75 0.31 18.97 4.86
C PRO A 75 0.33 20.45 4.43
N THR A 76 -0.24 21.32 5.27
CA THR A 76 -0.23 22.77 5.08
C THR A 76 0.94 23.41 5.82
N VAL A 77 1.47 22.74 6.85
CA VAL A 77 2.62 23.24 7.61
C VAL A 77 3.87 23.28 6.73
N ASP A 78 4.35 24.49 6.50
CA ASP A 78 5.63 24.71 5.82
C ASP A 78 6.79 24.32 6.73
N LEU A 79 7.75 23.58 6.18
CA LEU A 79 8.95 23.14 6.92
C LEU A 79 9.80 24.31 7.44
N ARG A 80 9.63 25.51 6.88
CA ARG A 80 10.32 26.74 7.32
C ARG A 80 9.75 27.33 8.60
N ASN A 81 8.50 27.00 8.92
CA ASN A 81 7.77 27.54 10.07
C ASN A 81 7.67 26.53 11.23
N ILE A 82 8.46 25.45 11.19
CA ILE A 82 8.42 24.39 12.22
C ILE A 82 8.71 24.95 13.60
N ASP A 83 9.59 25.95 13.70
CA ASP A 83 10.02 26.55 14.98
C ASP A 83 8.87 27.20 15.77
N GLN A 84 7.75 27.50 15.12
CA GLN A 84 6.55 28.05 15.77
C GLN A 84 5.75 26.96 16.49
N PHE A 85 5.91 25.70 16.12
CA PHE A 85 5.16 24.58 16.68
C PHE A 85 5.99 23.87 17.75
N LYS A 86 5.36 23.59 18.91
CA LYS A 86 6.05 22.90 20.01
C LYS A 86 6.33 21.43 19.68
N TYR A 87 5.57 20.85 18.75
CA TYR A 87 5.77 19.51 18.22
C TYR A 87 5.36 19.45 16.74
N TYR A 88 5.84 18.43 16.05
CA TYR A 88 5.55 18.18 14.64
C TYR A 88 5.28 16.70 14.39
N VAL A 89 4.25 16.38 13.61
CA VAL A 89 3.91 15.00 13.24
C VAL A 89 4.25 14.76 11.78
N ALA A 90 5.32 14.00 11.53
CA ALA A 90 5.76 13.76 10.16
C ALA A 90 4.88 12.72 9.44
N ARG A 91 4.53 13.02 8.18
CA ARG A 91 3.82 12.09 7.30
C ARG A 91 4.65 10.83 7.00
N THR A 92 3.95 9.76 6.60
CA THR A 92 4.57 8.51 6.18
C THR A 92 5.14 8.59 4.76
N LYS A 93 5.89 7.56 4.35
CA LYS A 93 6.42 7.43 2.97
C LYS A 93 5.31 7.53 1.91
N ASN A 94 4.09 7.11 2.26
CA ASN A 94 2.91 7.14 1.40
C ASN A 94 2.08 8.43 1.58
N TYR A 95 2.66 9.47 2.18
CA TYR A 95 2.02 10.77 2.46
C TYR A 95 0.78 10.71 3.38
N MET A 96 0.64 9.65 4.17
CA MET A 96 -0.45 9.46 5.14
C MET A 96 -0.06 9.89 6.55
N LEU A 97 -1.03 10.30 7.37
CA LEU A 97 -0.82 10.54 8.79
C LEU A 97 -0.46 9.24 9.52
N PRO A 98 0.52 9.27 10.44
CA PRO A 98 1.02 8.08 11.13
C PRO A 98 0.14 7.68 12.35
N VAL A 99 -1.18 7.62 12.17
CA VAL A 99 -2.15 7.24 13.22
C VAL A 99 -2.73 5.87 12.87
N TYR A 100 -2.49 4.89 13.74
CA TYR A 100 -2.85 3.49 13.48
C TYR A 100 -3.54 2.85 14.67
N LEU A 101 -4.43 1.90 14.39
CA LEU A 101 -4.98 1.03 15.40
C LEU A 101 -4.07 -0.19 15.59
N LYS A 102 -3.69 -0.46 16.84
CA LYS A 102 -2.98 -1.67 17.24
C LYS A 102 -3.91 -2.55 18.05
N GLN A 103 -4.24 -3.72 17.51
CA GLN A 103 -4.97 -4.77 18.22
C GLN A 103 -3.99 -5.75 18.84
N THR A 104 -4.22 -6.11 20.10
CA THR A 104 -3.43 -7.09 20.85
C THR A 104 -4.39 -8.04 21.59
N PHE A 105 -3.86 -9.14 22.13
CA PHE A 105 -4.65 -10.14 22.87
C PHE A 105 -5.86 -10.65 22.07
N ARG A 106 -5.63 -11.11 20.83
CA ARG A 106 -6.67 -11.63 19.94
C ARG A 106 -7.85 -10.66 19.72
N GLY A 107 -7.56 -9.37 19.67
CA GLY A 107 -8.55 -8.32 19.41
C GLY A 107 -9.24 -7.74 20.64
N GLN A 108 -9.00 -8.30 21.84
CA GLN A 108 -9.59 -7.78 23.08
C GLN A 108 -9.09 -6.38 23.44
N ARG A 109 -7.80 -6.11 23.18
CA ARG A 109 -7.20 -4.81 23.48
C ARG A 109 -6.95 -4.03 22.21
N ARG A 110 -7.60 -2.88 22.10
CA ARG A 110 -7.38 -1.88 21.04
C ARG A 110 -6.65 -0.68 21.60
N VAL A 111 -5.62 -0.23 20.90
CA VAL A 111 -4.80 0.92 21.27
C VAL A 111 -4.56 1.73 20.00
N THR A 112 -4.86 3.02 20.03
CA THR A 112 -4.42 3.92 18.96
C THR A 112 -2.99 4.34 19.20
N VAL A 113 -2.19 4.30 18.13
CA VAL A 113 -0.76 4.60 18.17
C VAL A 113 -0.48 5.68 17.15
N ILE A 114 0.09 6.78 17.65
CA ILE A 114 0.59 7.89 16.86
C ILE A 114 2.12 7.75 16.82
N ARG A 115 2.70 7.86 15.63
CA ARG A 115 4.15 7.70 15.42
C ARG A 115 4.75 8.93 14.75
N ARG A 116 6.07 8.95 14.65
CA ARG A 116 6.84 9.99 13.93
C ARG A 116 6.59 11.40 14.47
N ILE A 117 6.43 11.49 15.78
CA ILE A 117 6.29 12.77 16.48
C ILE A 117 7.69 13.29 16.77
N GLN A 118 7.90 14.59 16.52
CA GLN A 118 9.13 15.33 16.80
C GLN A 118 8.80 16.50 17.72
N GLY A 119 9.76 16.96 18.52
CA GLY A 119 9.56 18.04 19.50
C GLY A 119 8.92 17.56 20.80
N ASN A 120 8.08 18.40 21.41
CA ASN A 120 7.46 18.15 22.70
C ASN A 120 6.26 17.20 22.63
N LEU A 121 6.51 15.91 22.86
CA LEU A 121 5.46 14.88 22.84
C LEU A 121 4.41 15.04 23.94
N TRP A 122 4.78 15.58 25.10
CA TRP A 122 3.86 15.73 26.23
C TRP A 122 2.76 16.73 25.94
N GLU A 123 3.05 17.75 25.14
CA GLU A 123 2.04 18.71 24.72
C GLU A 123 1.03 18.10 23.76
N LEU A 124 1.51 17.36 22.75
CA LEU A 124 0.63 16.60 21.86
C LEU A 124 -0.22 15.59 22.65
N GLU A 125 0.39 14.93 23.63
CA GLU A 125 -0.30 13.97 24.46
C GLU A 125 -1.42 14.62 25.28
N ARG A 126 -1.17 15.78 25.91
CA ARG A 126 -2.17 16.51 26.67
C ARG A 126 -3.36 16.90 25.79
N GLU A 127 -3.11 17.49 24.63
CA GLU A 127 -4.17 17.91 23.71
C GLU A 127 -5.02 16.73 23.21
N ILE A 128 -4.37 15.61 22.88
CA ILE A 128 -5.09 14.43 22.41
C ILE A 128 -5.85 13.77 23.56
N ARG A 129 -5.29 13.76 24.78
CA ARG A 129 -6.00 13.27 25.96
C ARG A 129 -7.30 14.06 26.15
N GLU A 130 -7.23 15.39 26.13
CA GLU A 130 -8.41 16.26 26.26
C GLU A 130 -9.47 15.98 25.16
N LEU A 131 -9.02 15.83 23.91
CA LEU A 131 -9.90 15.51 22.78
C LEU A 131 -10.57 14.13 22.92
N VAL A 132 -9.83 13.12 23.35
CA VAL A 132 -10.35 11.76 23.52
C VAL A 132 -11.28 11.67 24.74
N GLU A 133 -10.95 12.36 25.83
CA GLU A 133 -11.81 12.43 27.03
C GLU A 133 -13.13 13.13 26.72
N GLY A 134 -13.11 14.19 25.91
CA GLY A 134 -14.32 14.83 25.38
C GLY A 134 -15.19 13.84 24.58
N ALA A 135 -14.57 13.05 23.69
CA ALA A 135 -15.27 12.00 22.93
C ALA A 135 -15.77 10.83 23.80
N ARG A 136 -15.22 10.66 25.01
CA ARG A 136 -15.56 9.58 25.95
C ARG A 136 -16.46 10.05 27.10
N ASN A 137 -17.20 11.15 26.91
CA ASN A 137 -18.09 11.73 27.91
C ASN A 137 -17.36 12.06 29.23
N GLY A 138 -16.13 12.58 29.15
CA GLY A 138 -15.33 13.00 30.31
C GLY A 138 -14.63 11.86 31.07
N ARG A 139 -14.64 10.63 30.56
CA ARG A 139 -13.94 9.50 31.21
C ARG A 139 -12.45 9.55 30.94
N VAL A 140 -11.66 9.59 32.02
CA VAL A 140 -10.18 9.62 31.97
C VAL A 140 -9.62 8.55 31.07
N CYS A 141 -8.75 8.95 30.15
CA CYS A 141 -8.12 8.05 29.18
C CYS A 141 -6.71 7.65 29.59
N ALA A 142 -6.43 6.34 29.56
CA ALA A 142 -5.07 5.84 29.79
C ALA A 142 -4.20 6.09 28.55
N THR A 143 -3.12 6.84 28.75
CA THR A 143 -2.14 7.19 27.71
C THR A 143 -0.73 6.73 28.11
N ARG A 144 0.12 6.49 27.10
CA ARG A 144 1.52 6.16 27.27
C ARG A 144 2.34 6.95 26.26
N VAL A 145 3.32 7.70 26.75
CA VAL A 145 4.31 8.41 25.93
C VAL A 145 5.59 7.59 25.85
N ASN A 146 6.17 7.51 24.66
CA ASN A 146 7.51 6.99 24.45
C ASN A 146 8.31 8.00 23.64
N GLU A 147 9.10 8.81 24.36
CA GLU A 147 9.94 9.87 23.81
C GLU A 147 10.99 9.33 22.84
N MET A 148 11.71 8.29 23.25
CA MET A 148 12.80 7.71 22.45
C MET A 148 12.33 7.29 21.05
N SER A 149 11.13 6.72 20.97
CA SER A 149 10.56 6.27 19.69
C SER A 149 9.70 7.31 18.97
N GLY A 150 9.43 8.47 19.59
CA GLY A 150 8.53 9.48 19.04
C GLY A 150 7.08 8.98 18.92
N GLN A 151 6.56 8.29 19.94
CA GLN A 151 5.24 7.64 19.90
C GLN A 151 4.36 8.01 21.09
N VAL A 152 3.06 8.17 20.82
CA VAL A 152 2.01 8.32 21.82
C VAL A 152 0.99 7.21 21.60
N GLN A 153 0.63 6.51 22.67
CA GLN A 153 -0.32 5.40 22.67
C GLN A 153 -1.49 5.73 23.56
N ILE A 154 -2.71 5.49 23.07
CA ILE A 154 -3.94 5.80 23.77
C ILE A 154 -4.80 4.55 23.78
N HIS A 155 -5.37 4.21 24.94
CA HIS A 155 -6.24 3.05 25.05
C HIS A 155 -7.58 3.31 24.37
N GLY A 156 -8.00 2.42 23.47
CA GLY A 156 -9.27 2.54 22.72
C GLY A 156 -9.08 2.66 21.21
N ASP A 157 -10.18 2.91 20.51
CA ASP A 157 -10.24 3.15 19.07
C ASP A 157 -10.74 4.57 18.80
N TYR A 158 -9.78 5.43 18.47
CA TYR A 158 -9.97 6.87 18.25
C TYR A 158 -9.20 7.34 17.02
N VAL A 159 -8.94 6.43 16.06
CA VAL A 159 -8.05 6.72 14.93
C VAL A 159 -8.61 7.85 14.09
N ASP A 160 -9.90 7.83 13.80
CA ASP A 160 -10.53 8.81 12.90
C ASP A 160 -10.56 10.20 13.52
N ILE A 161 -10.95 10.29 14.80
CA ILE A 161 -11.00 11.56 15.55
C ILE A 161 -9.60 12.20 15.62
N ILE A 162 -8.58 11.42 15.97
CA ILE A 162 -7.20 11.91 16.04
C ILE A 162 -6.70 12.30 14.64
N ARG A 163 -7.06 11.53 13.60
CA ARG A 163 -6.66 11.83 12.22
C ARG A 163 -7.28 13.13 11.74
N GLU A 164 -8.55 13.38 12.05
CA GLU A 164 -9.25 14.63 11.71
C GLU A 164 -8.65 15.83 12.45
N TYR A 165 -8.33 15.66 13.73
CA TYR A 165 -7.65 16.69 14.52
C TYR A 165 -6.27 17.05 13.95
N LEU A 166 -5.45 16.05 13.62
CA LEU A 166 -4.14 16.33 13.01
C LEU A 166 -4.28 16.96 11.62
N LYS A 167 -5.30 16.58 10.84
CA LYS A 167 -5.64 17.24 9.57
C LYS A 167 -6.07 18.69 9.77
N SER A 168 -6.84 19.01 10.82
CA SER A 168 -7.29 20.38 11.08
C SER A 168 -6.13 21.29 11.51
N LYS A 169 -5.14 20.75 12.22
CA LYS A 169 -3.87 21.43 12.50
C LYS A 169 -2.93 21.57 11.28
N GLY A 170 -3.22 20.88 10.17
CA GLY A 170 -2.45 21.00 8.93
C GLY A 170 -1.19 20.12 8.86
N TYR A 171 -1.03 19.16 9.78
CA TYR A 171 0.06 18.17 9.75
C TYR A 171 -0.15 17.09 8.70
#